data_AF-A0A1I5JN03-F1
#
_entry.id   AF-A0A1I5JN03-F1
#
_cell.length_a   1.000
_cell.length_b   1.000
_cell.length_c   1.000
_cell.angle_alpha   90.00
_cell.angle_beta   90.00
_cell.angle_gamma   90.00
#
_symmetry.space_group_name_H-M   'P 1'
#
loop_
_entity.id
_entity.type
_entity.pdbx_description
1 polymer ?
#
loop_
_entity_poly.entity_id
_entity_poly.type
_entity_poly.pdbx_seq_one_letter_code
_entity_poly.pdbx_strand_id
1 'polypeptide(L)'
;MIEGVVRHGTDMTINEAYIDSHGQTEIGFGVARMLGFKLMPRIKQINRCKLYLPSPGTREDYPRLAPALAPRPIRWDLIAQQYDQMVKYASAIRTGTASTEAIPRRFTRSASHPTYAAMLEVGRAEKTCFLARYLRIRDMQREVNDGPNVMEPWNGANDIIHFGKRGDIASNRRDEQELEILCLYILQAALVYINMLMIQDVLGEPEWADALTDADAAA
;
A
#
# COMPACT_ATOMS: atom_id res chain seq x y z
N MET A 1 3.08 6.11 -1.57
CA MET A 1 2.09 5.17 -0.95
C MET A 1 2.31 5.04 0.55
N ILE A 2 3.40 4.41 1.04
CA ILE A 2 3.64 4.32 2.50
C ILE A 2 3.73 5.72 3.14
N GLU A 3 4.29 6.71 2.43
CA GLU A 3 4.28 8.11 2.89
C GLU A 3 2.86 8.66 3.09
N GLY A 4 1.93 8.35 2.18
CA GLY A 4 0.53 8.76 2.30
C GLY A 4 -0.19 8.04 3.45
N VAL A 5 0.19 6.79 3.76
CA VAL A 5 -0.34 6.05 4.92
C VAL A 5 0.21 6.57 6.25
N VAL A 6 1.41 7.16 6.26
CA VAL A 6 1.99 7.74 7.48
C VAL A 6 1.62 9.22 7.63
N ARG A 7 1.33 9.90 6.53
CA ARG A 7 1.05 11.34 6.47
C ARG A 7 -0.28 11.63 5.77
N HIS A 8 -1.34 10.94 6.18
CA HIS A 8 -2.69 11.17 5.64
C HIS A 8 -3.37 12.40 6.25
N GLY A 9 -2.84 12.95 7.35
CA GLY A 9 -3.33 14.21 7.94
C GLY A 9 -4.73 14.12 8.54
N THR A 10 -5.20 12.92 8.87
CA THR A 10 -6.48 12.70 9.56
C THR A 10 -6.25 12.00 10.89
N ASP A 11 -7.23 12.05 11.80
CA ASP A 11 -7.18 11.33 13.08
C ASP A 11 -7.49 9.82 12.94
N MET A 12 -7.76 9.36 11.71
CA MET A 12 -8.09 7.95 11.45
C MET A 12 -6.87 7.05 11.56
N THR A 13 -7.04 5.88 12.17
CA THR A 13 -5.99 4.84 12.17
C THR A 13 -6.09 4.02 10.89
N ILE A 14 -5.08 4.10 10.01
CA ILE A 14 -5.03 3.28 8.80
C ILE A 14 -4.56 1.86 9.16
N ASN A 15 -5.49 0.90 9.07
CA ASN A 15 -5.19 -0.51 9.34
C ASN A 15 -4.68 -1.25 8.10
N GLU A 16 -5.20 -0.91 6.92
CA GLU A 16 -4.96 -1.65 5.68
C GLU A 16 -4.77 -0.70 4.50
N ALA A 17 -3.84 -1.02 3.60
CA ALA A 17 -3.52 -0.23 2.43
C ALA A 17 -3.57 -1.09 1.16
N TYR A 18 -4.47 -0.74 0.25
CA TYR A 18 -4.69 -1.42 -1.03
C TYR A 18 -3.70 -0.94 -2.08
N ILE A 19 -3.04 -1.88 -2.75
CA ILE A 19 -1.97 -1.56 -3.70
C ILE A 19 -2.05 -2.45 -4.94
N ASP A 20 -1.59 -1.94 -6.07
CA ASP A 20 -1.48 -2.76 -7.28
C ASP A 20 -0.32 -3.77 -7.18
N SER A 21 -0.30 -4.70 -8.12
CA SER A 21 0.65 -5.80 -8.31
C SER A 21 2.12 -5.37 -8.21
N HIS A 22 2.46 -4.16 -8.67
CA HIS A 22 3.82 -3.62 -8.58
C HIS A 22 4.26 -3.27 -7.14
N GLY A 23 3.29 -3.08 -6.23
CA GLY A 23 3.54 -2.82 -4.82
C GLY A 23 3.86 -4.06 -3.97
N GLN A 24 3.79 -5.27 -4.53
CA GLN A 24 3.98 -6.55 -3.84
C GLN A 24 5.46 -6.87 -3.48
N THR A 25 6.20 -5.88 -2.98
CA THR A 25 7.61 -5.98 -2.63
C THR A 25 7.81 -6.52 -1.22
N GLU A 26 8.84 -7.35 -1.01
CA GLU A 26 9.17 -7.87 0.32
C GLU A 26 9.45 -6.71 1.29
N ILE A 27 10.21 -5.71 0.88
CA ILE A 27 10.50 -4.55 1.72
C ILE A 27 9.23 -3.79 2.11
N GLY A 28 8.26 -3.65 1.19
CA GLY A 28 6.98 -3.02 1.47
C GLY A 28 6.22 -3.74 2.57
N PHE A 29 6.10 -5.07 2.49
CA PHE A 29 5.49 -5.89 3.54
C PHE A 29 6.22 -5.74 4.89
N GLY A 30 7.56 -5.72 4.85
CA GLY A 30 8.37 -5.58 6.05
C GLY A 30 8.16 -4.23 6.73
N VAL A 31 8.21 -3.14 5.97
CA VAL A 31 8.01 -1.78 6.48
C VAL A 31 6.57 -1.60 6.98
N ALA A 32 5.56 -2.06 6.24
CA ALA A 32 4.16 -1.95 6.67
C ALA A 32 3.91 -2.65 8.00
N ARG A 33 4.44 -3.87 8.17
CA ARG A 33 4.37 -4.60 9.44
C ARG A 33 5.00 -3.84 10.60
N MET A 34 6.17 -3.23 10.37
CA MET A 34 6.86 -2.44 11.39
C MET A 34 6.10 -1.14 11.74
N LEU A 35 5.36 -0.59 10.79
CA LEU A 35 4.55 0.62 10.99
C LEU A 35 3.14 0.32 11.52
N GLY A 36 2.75 -0.96 11.60
CA GLY A 36 1.51 -1.38 12.25
C GLY A 36 0.29 -1.49 11.32
N PHE A 37 0.48 -1.46 10.00
CA PHE A 37 -0.61 -1.62 9.04
C PHE A 37 -0.34 -2.78 8.07
N LYS A 38 -1.38 -3.26 7.39
CA LYS A 38 -1.27 -4.37 6.43
C LYS A 38 -1.27 -3.85 5.00
N LEU A 39 -0.43 -4.45 4.16
CA LEU A 39 -0.54 -4.29 2.72
C LEU A 39 -1.51 -5.33 2.15
N MET A 40 -2.39 -4.85 1.28
CA MET A 40 -3.39 -5.64 0.58
C MET A 40 -3.13 -5.56 -0.94
N PRO A 41 -2.02 -6.16 -1.45
CA PRO A 41 -1.69 -6.10 -2.87
C PRO A 41 -2.55 -7.01 -3.72
N ARG A 42 -2.96 -6.50 -4.88
CA ARG A 42 -3.48 -7.33 -5.98
C ARG A 42 -2.40 -8.31 -6.46
N ILE A 43 -2.79 -9.56 -6.73
CA ILE A 43 -1.85 -10.62 -7.13
C ILE A 43 -2.13 -11.09 -8.55
N LYS A 44 -1.44 -10.52 -9.54
CA LYS A 44 -1.59 -10.92 -10.95
C LYS A 44 -0.92 -12.26 -11.30
N GLN A 45 0.23 -12.57 -10.70
CA GLN A 45 1.03 -13.78 -11.01
C GLN A 45 1.22 -14.65 -9.76
N ILE A 46 0.11 -15.18 -9.22
CA ILE A 46 0.12 -16.01 -8.01
C ILE A 46 1.02 -17.24 -8.15
N ASN A 47 1.10 -17.82 -9.35
CA ASN A 47 1.93 -18.97 -9.69
C ASN A 47 3.45 -18.70 -9.59
N ARG A 48 3.87 -17.44 -9.58
CA ARG A 48 5.28 -17.04 -9.41
C ARG A 48 5.62 -16.69 -7.96
N CYS A 49 4.63 -16.55 -7.10
CA CYS A 49 4.85 -16.25 -5.69
C CYS A 49 5.46 -17.46 -4.98
N LYS A 50 6.39 -17.20 -4.06
CA LYS A 50 7.03 -18.23 -3.23
C LYS A 50 6.62 -18.05 -1.78
N LEU A 51 6.38 -19.18 -1.11
CA LEU A 51 6.08 -19.26 0.31
C LEU A 51 7.36 -19.60 1.07
N TYR A 52 7.73 -18.78 2.04
CA TYR A 52 8.92 -19.02 2.87
C TYR A 52 8.58 -19.92 4.06
N LEU A 53 9.46 -20.88 4.35
CA LEU A 53 9.28 -21.77 5.49
C LEU A 53 9.65 -21.08 6.81
N PRO A 54 8.96 -21.41 7.91
CA PRO A 54 9.25 -20.84 9.22
C PRO A 54 10.59 -21.32 9.77
N SER A 55 11.04 -22.53 9.49
CA SER A 55 12.32 -23.02 10.02
C SER A 55 12.98 -24.02 9.06
N PRO A 56 14.29 -24.27 9.21
CA PRO A 56 14.94 -25.38 8.53
C PRO A 56 14.26 -26.72 8.87
N GLY A 57 14.24 -27.65 7.93
CA GLY A 57 13.69 -29.01 8.15
C GLY A 57 12.17 -29.14 7.93
N THR A 58 11.39 -28.06 7.96
CA THR A 58 9.92 -28.14 7.83
C THR A 58 9.43 -28.29 6.38
N ARG A 59 10.31 -28.58 5.42
CA ARG A 59 9.90 -28.71 4.01
C ARG A 59 9.05 -29.95 3.79
N GLU A 60 9.40 -31.05 4.49
CA GLU A 60 8.75 -32.35 4.34
C GLU A 60 7.31 -32.35 4.87
N ASP A 61 6.98 -31.41 5.77
CA ASP A 61 5.63 -31.20 6.31
C ASP A 61 4.64 -30.70 5.23
N TYR A 62 5.14 -30.11 4.14
CA TYR A 62 4.31 -29.49 3.10
C TYR A 62 4.59 -30.06 1.69
N PRO A 63 4.43 -31.39 1.47
CA PRO A 63 4.85 -32.04 0.24
C PRO A 63 4.07 -31.53 -0.98
N ARG A 64 2.78 -31.20 -0.81
CA ARG A 64 1.91 -30.66 -1.87
C ARG A 64 2.23 -29.22 -2.26
N LEU A 65 2.95 -28.49 -1.41
CA LEU A 65 3.36 -27.12 -1.67
C LEU A 65 4.79 -27.01 -2.21
N ALA A 66 5.52 -28.12 -2.32
CA ALA A 66 6.94 -28.13 -2.70
C ALA A 66 7.29 -27.22 -3.91
N PRO A 67 6.52 -27.18 -5.02
CA PRO A 67 6.81 -26.29 -6.15
C PRO A 67 6.68 -24.78 -5.82
N ALA A 68 5.83 -24.44 -4.85
CA ALA A 68 5.55 -23.09 -4.39
C ALA A 68 6.44 -22.64 -3.22
N LEU A 69 7.20 -23.56 -2.60
CA LEU A 69 8.10 -23.20 -1.50
C LEU A 69 9.35 -22.47 -1.99
N ALA A 70 9.80 -21.50 -1.21
CA ALA A 70 11.10 -20.87 -1.37
C ALA A 70 12.22 -21.89 -1.09
N PRO A 71 13.42 -21.71 -1.69
CA PRO A 71 14.53 -22.65 -1.53
C PRO A 71 15.07 -22.70 -0.10
N ARG A 72 14.97 -21.59 0.64
CA ARG A 72 15.47 -21.44 2.02
C ARG A 72 14.37 -20.94 2.98
N PRO A 73 14.49 -21.21 4.29
CA PRO A 73 13.59 -20.64 5.30
C PRO A 73 13.89 -19.16 5.59
N ILE A 74 13.02 -18.56 6.41
CA ILE A 74 13.18 -17.22 6.98
C ILE A 74 14.40 -17.22 7.93
N ARG A 75 15.24 -16.18 7.85
CA ARG A 75 16.39 -16.01 8.76
C ARG A 75 16.01 -15.18 9.98
N TRP A 76 15.46 -15.84 11.01
CA TRP A 76 15.05 -15.18 12.26
C TRP A 76 16.23 -14.55 13.02
N ASP A 77 17.41 -15.17 12.99
CA ASP A 77 18.59 -14.62 13.67
C ASP A 77 18.97 -13.24 13.14
N LEU A 78 18.85 -13.02 11.83
CA LEU A 78 19.12 -11.73 11.21
C LEU A 78 18.10 -10.67 11.66
N ILE A 79 16.83 -11.06 11.80
CA ILE A 79 15.78 -10.19 12.34
C ILE A 79 16.09 -9.83 13.79
N ALA A 80 16.43 -10.81 14.62
CA ALA A 80 16.78 -10.59 16.01
C ALA A 80 18.00 -9.68 16.18
N GLN A 81 19.07 -9.91 15.42
CA GLN A 81 20.30 -9.11 15.46
C GLN A 81 20.09 -7.65 15.04
N GLN A 82 19.10 -7.37 14.20
CA GLN A 82 18.86 -6.04 13.63
C GLN A 82 17.58 -5.39 14.16
N TYR A 83 16.89 -6.01 15.12
CA TYR A 83 15.60 -5.59 15.61
C TYR A 83 15.60 -4.11 16.05
N ASP A 84 16.56 -3.73 16.91
CA ASP A 84 16.67 -2.35 17.40
C ASP A 84 16.87 -1.34 16.28
N GLN A 85 17.67 -1.68 15.27
CA GLN A 85 17.89 -0.81 14.12
C GLN A 85 16.63 -0.69 13.28
N MET A 86 15.92 -1.80 13.07
CA MET A 86 14.64 -1.79 12.34
C MET A 86 13.61 -0.91 13.05
N VAL A 87 13.48 -1.02 14.37
CA VAL A 87 12.57 -0.19 15.18
C VAL A 87 12.96 1.28 15.12
N LYS A 88 14.25 1.62 15.17
CA LYS A 88 14.73 3.00 15.00
C LYS A 88 14.31 3.59 13.66
N TYR A 89 14.49 2.86 12.57
CA TYR A 89 14.08 3.32 11.23
C TYR A 89 12.57 3.45 11.09
N ALA A 90 11.80 2.47 11.59
CA ALA A 90 10.35 2.53 11.57
C ALA A 90 9.82 3.72 12.39
N SER A 91 10.42 3.98 13.55
CA SER A 91 10.10 5.14 14.40
C SER A 91 10.48 6.47 13.72
N ALA A 92 11.63 6.53 13.06
CA ALA A 92 12.05 7.72 12.30
C ALA A 92 11.07 8.04 11.16
N ILE A 93 10.59 7.02 10.46
CA ILE A 93 9.54 7.18 9.45
C ILE A 93 8.24 7.68 10.09
N ARG A 94 7.77 7.02 11.15
CA ARG A 94 6.51 7.36 11.81
C ARG A 94 6.50 8.80 12.36
N THR A 95 7.63 9.25 12.88
CA THR A 95 7.82 10.63 13.39
C THR A 95 8.13 11.66 12.30
N GLY A 96 8.28 11.23 11.04
CA GLY A 96 8.59 12.12 9.92
C GLY A 96 10.02 12.63 9.86
N THR A 97 10.91 12.19 10.76
CA THR A 97 12.34 12.55 10.78
C THR A 97 13.15 11.91 9.65
N ALA A 98 12.60 10.90 8.99
CA ALA A 98 13.11 10.35 7.74
C ALA A 98 11.95 10.09 6.76
N SER A 99 12.16 10.30 5.46
CA SER A 99 11.17 9.90 4.46
C SER A 99 11.14 8.38 4.31
N THR A 100 9.99 7.84 3.93
CA THR A 100 9.80 6.43 3.57
C THR A 100 10.72 5.99 2.44
N GLU A 101 11.02 6.90 1.52
CA GLU A 101 11.94 6.68 0.41
C GLU A 101 13.42 6.70 0.84
N ALA A 102 13.73 7.25 2.02
CA ALA A 102 15.08 7.27 2.54
C ALA A 102 15.59 5.85 2.85
N ILE A 103 14.72 4.89 3.19
CA ILE A 103 15.12 3.50 3.41
C ILE A 103 15.62 2.88 2.09
N PRO A 104 14.81 2.74 1.03
CA PRO A 104 15.30 2.22 -0.25
C PRO A 104 16.49 3.02 -0.78
N ARG A 105 16.46 4.36 -0.73
CA ARG A 105 17.51 5.21 -1.30
C ARG A 105 18.85 5.13 -0.54
N ARG A 106 18.83 4.92 0.79
CA ARG A 106 20.03 4.75 1.61
C ARG A 106 20.61 3.33 1.53
N PHE A 107 19.77 2.33 1.27
CA PHE A 107 20.17 0.92 1.23
C PHE A 107 20.34 0.34 -0.19
N THR A 108 19.86 1.00 -1.25
CA THR A 108 20.12 0.59 -2.65
C THR A 108 21.51 0.99 -3.12
N ARG A 109 22.10 2.07 -2.58
CA ARG A 109 23.51 2.41 -2.83
C ARG A 109 24.49 1.40 -2.23
N SER A 110 24.04 0.60 -1.27
CA SER A 110 24.82 -0.43 -0.59
C SER A 110 23.88 -1.59 -0.26
N ALA A 111 23.63 -2.47 -1.25
CA ALA A 111 22.81 -3.67 -1.16
C ALA A 111 23.23 -4.70 -0.07
N SER A 112 24.10 -4.30 0.86
CA SER A 112 24.73 -5.08 1.91
C SER A 112 24.38 -4.60 3.33
N HIS A 113 23.48 -3.61 3.52
CA HIS A 113 23.17 -3.18 4.89
C HIS A 113 22.38 -4.27 5.66
N PRO A 114 22.89 -4.77 6.80
CA PRO A 114 22.25 -5.86 7.54
C PRO A 114 20.79 -5.58 7.93
N THR A 115 20.48 -4.33 8.30
CA THR A 115 19.11 -3.92 8.65
C THR A 115 18.14 -4.00 7.47
N TYR A 116 18.57 -3.64 6.26
CA TYR A 116 17.72 -3.77 5.06
C TYR A 116 17.46 -5.25 4.76
N ALA A 117 18.48 -6.09 4.87
CA ALA A 117 18.33 -7.53 4.72
C ALA A 117 17.37 -8.12 5.78
N ALA A 118 17.41 -7.63 7.02
CA ALA A 118 16.49 -8.03 8.08
C ALA A 118 15.04 -7.59 7.80
N MET A 119 14.82 -6.36 7.34
CA MET A 119 13.50 -5.89 6.91
C MET A 119 12.92 -6.73 5.75
N LEU A 120 13.77 -7.17 4.82
CA LEU A 120 13.34 -8.11 3.77
C LEU A 120 12.93 -9.48 4.34
N GLU A 121 13.60 -10.01 5.38
CA GLU A 121 13.19 -11.27 6.01
C GLU A 121 11.82 -11.12 6.70
N VAL A 122 11.57 -10.02 7.42
CA VAL A 122 10.23 -9.73 7.97
C VAL A 122 9.20 -9.64 6.85
N GLY A 123 9.55 -8.94 5.77
CA GLY A 123 8.73 -8.84 4.57
C GLY A 123 8.36 -10.17 3.94
N ARG A 124 9.30 -11.12 3.88
CA ARG A 124 9.06 -12.49 3.39
C ARG A 124 8.11 -13.26 4.30
N ALA A 125 8.26 -13.12 5.61
CA ALA A 125 7.38 -13.74 6.59
C ALA A 125 5.94 -13.23 6.40
N GLU A 126 5.76 -11.92 6.40
CA GLU A 126 4.45 -11.27 6.26
C GLU A 126 3.82 -11.54 4.89
N LYS A 127 4.60 -11.47 3.81
CA LYS A 127 4.13 -11.84 2.47
C LYS A 127 3.68 -13.30 2.41
N THR A 128 4.37 -14.21 3.09
CA THR A 128 3.98 -15.64 3.18
C THR A 128 2.65 -15.80 3.93
N CYS A 129 2.50 -15.14 5.07
CA CYS A 129 1.24 -15.12 5.84
C CYS A 129 0.09 -14.55 5.02
N PHE A 130 0.32 -13.41 4.33
CA PHE A 130 -0.65 -12.80 3.43
C PHE A 130 -1.05 -13.75 2.31
N LEU A 131 -0.10 -14.38 1.62
CA LEU A 131 -0.37 -15.33 0.53
C LEU A 131 -1.16 -16.55 1.02
N ALA A 132 -0.81 -17.11 2.19
CA ALA A 132 -1.52 -18.23 2.75
C ALA A 132 -2.99 -17.87 3.08
N ARG A 133 -3.23 -16.69 3.66
CA ARG A 133 -4.59 -16.18 3.92
C ARG A 133 -5.33 -15.89 2.62
N TYR A 134 -4.69 -15.21 1.67
CA TYR A 134 -5.26 -14.89 0.37
C TYR A 134 -5.68 -16.14 -0.39
N LEU A 135 -4.90 -17.23 -0.35
CA LEU A 135 -5.27 -18.49 -1.00
C LEU A 135 -6.39 -19.25 -0.28
N ARG A 136 -6.52 -19.07 1.04
CA ARG A 136 -7.50 -19.77 1.89
C ARG A 136 -8.86 -19.07 1.94
N ILE A 137 -8.88 -17.75 2.04
CA ILE A 137 -10.05 -16.95 2.39
C ILE A 137 -10.56 -16.23 1.14
N ARG A 138 -11.75 -16.60 0.66
CA ARG A 138 -12.32 -16.02 -0.57
C ARG A 138 -12.74 -14.56 -0.42
N ASP A 139 -13.29 -14.18 0.73
CA ASP A 139 -13.73 -12.80 0.95
C ASP A 139 -12.56 -11.83 0.91
N MET A 140 -11.42 -12.22 1.49
CA MET A 140 -10.16 -11.46 1.38
C MET A 140 -9.70 -11.32 -0.08
N GLN A 141 -9.92 -12.31 -0.94
CA GLN A 141 -9.58 -12.18 -2.36
C GLN A 141 -10.46 -11.16 -3.08
N ARG A 142 -11.76 -11.14 -2.76
CA ARG A 142 -12.70 -10.18 -3.34
C ARG A 142 -12.33 -8.77 -2.89
N GLU A 143 -12.20 -8.57 -1.59
CA GLU A 143 -11.76 -7.32 -0.97
C GLU A 143 -10.47 -6.76 -1.59
N VAL A 144 -9.43 -7.59 -1.74
CA VAL A 144 -8.15 -7.16 -2.35
C VAL A 144 -8.31 -6.76 -3.83
N ASN A 145 -9.22 -7.38 -4.58
CA ASN A 145 -9.49 -7.02 -5.97
C ASN A 145 -10.44 -5.82 -6.09
N ASP A 146 -11.30 -5.60 -5.10
CA ASP A 146 -12.29 -4.52 -5.10
C ASP A 146 -11.72 -3.21 -4.54
N GLY A 147 -10.82 -3.27 -3.56
CA GLY A 147 -10.23 -2.09 -2.91
C GLY A 147 -9.62 -1.07 -3.89
N PRO A 148 -8.79 -1.48 -4.87
CA PRO A 148 -8.27 -0.57 -5.88
C PRO A 148 -9.35 0.07 -6.77
N ASN A 149 -10.52 -0.56 -6.94
CA ASN A 149 -11.60 -0.06 -7.79
C ASN A 149 -12.22 1.23 -7.25
N VAL A 150 -11.97 1.62 -6.00
CA VAL A 150 -12.40 2.93 -5.47
C VAL A 150 -11.62 4.08 -6.13
N MET A 151 -10.35 3.85 -6.49
CA MET A 151 -9.51 4.85 -7.16
C MET A 151 -9.61 4.81 -8.69
N GLU A 152 -10.16 3.75 -9.27
CA GLU A 152 -10.33 3.61 -10.73
C GLU A 152 -11.29 4.67 -11.33
N PRO A 153 -12.44 5.00 -10.72
CA PRO A 153 -13.29 6.12 -11.14
C PRO A 153 -12.57 7.47 -11.11
N TRP A 154 -11.66 7.68 -10.15
CA TRP A 154 -10.87 8.91 -10.07
C TRP A 154 -9.93 9.04 -11.28
N ASN A 155 -9.28 7.94 -11.68
CA ASN A 155 -8.48 7.93 -12.92
C ASN A 155 -9.35 8.16 -14.16
N GLY A 156 -10.54 7.54 -14.24
CA GLY A 156 -11.48 7.79 -15.33
C GLY A 156 -11.99 9.24 -15.37
N ALA A 157 -12.21 9.86 -14.22
CA ALA A 157 -12.56 11.28 -14.13
C ALA A 157 -11.41 12.17 -14.63
N ASN A 158 -10.15 11.80 -14.37
CA ASN A 158 -9.00 12.54 -14.87
C ASN A 158 -8.91 12.50 -16.39
N ASP A 159 -9.19 11.35 -17.01
CA ASP A 159 -9.25 11.24 -18.47
C ASP A 159 -10.36 12.12 -19.07
N ILE A 160 -11.46 12.35 -18.33
CA ILE A 160 -12.56 13.22 -18.74
C ILE A 160 -12.21 14.70 -18.56
N ILE A 161 -11.61 15.08 -17.42
CA ILE A 161 -11.22 16.47 -17.14
C ILE A 161 -10.09 16.91 -18.07
N HIS A 162 -9.14 16.02 -18.36
CA HIS A 162 -8.07 16.21 -19.35
C HIS A 162 -8.60 15.92 -20.76
N PHE A 163 -9.65 16.64 -21.15
CA PHE A 163 -10.34 16.45 -22.43
C PHE A 163 -9.49 16.99 -23.60
N GLY A 164 -8.62 16.13 -24.12
CA GLY A 164 -7.82 16.36 -25.32
C GLY A 164 -6.58 15.47 -25.37
N LYS A 165 -6.57 14.45 -26.23
CA LYS A 165 -5.52 13.42 -26.40
C LYS A 165 -5.42 12.31 -25.35
N ARG A 166 -6.51 11.94 -24.66
CA ARG A 166 -6.55 10.80 -23.70
C ARG A 166 -5.54 10.93 -22.53
N GLY A 167 -5.31 12.12 -21.98
CA GLY A 167 -4.38 12.26 -20.84
C GLY A 167 -2.89 12.34 -21.21
N ASP A 168 -2.54 12.34 -22.50
CA ASP A 168 -1.13 12.39 -22.92
C ASP A 168 -0.57 13.82 -22.87
N ILE A 169 0.44 14.02 -22.02
CA ILE A 169 1.25 15.23 -21.99
C ILE A 169 2.09 15.29 -23.27
N ALA A 170 1.65 16.11 -24.23
CA ALA A 170 2.24 16.16 -25.56
C ALA A 170 3.62 16.86 -25.61
N SER A 171 4.01 17.55 -24.53
CA SER A 171 5.25 18.31 -24.46
C SER A 171 6.35 17.54 -23.74
N ASN A 172 7.57 17.56 -24.27
CA ASN A 172 8.78 17.06 -23.59
C ASN A 172 9.42 18.12 -22.68
N ARG A 173 8.82 19.31 -22.55
CA ARG A 173 9.32 20.40 -21.72
C ARG A 173 8.77 20.32 -20.32
N ARG A 174 9.64 20.07 -19.34
CA ARG A 174 9.27 19.82 -17.94
C ARG A 174 8.39 20.91 -17.32
N ASP A 175 8.65 22.17 -17.63
CA ASP A 175 7.87 23.33 -17.16
C ASP A 175 6.42 23.31 -17.68
N GLU A 176 6.22 22.92 -18.93
CA GLU A 176 4.88 22.77 -19.51
C GLU A 176 4.15 21.56 -18.91
N GLN A 177 4.85 20.44 -18.68
CA GLN A 177 4.28 19.26 -18.01
C GLN A 177 3.84 19.59 -16.57
N GLU A 178 4.67 20.34 -15.84
CA GLU A 178 4.38 20.73 -14.46
C GLU A 178 3.16 21.64 -14.38
N LEU A 179 3.08 22.65 -15.26
CA LEU A 179 1.92 23.54 -15.33
C LEU A 179 0.64 22.77 -15.65
N GLU A 180 0.69 21.84 -16.60
CA GLU A 180 -0.45 21.01 -17.00
C GLU A 180 -0.96 20.14 -15.85
N ILE A 181 -0.05 19.49 -15.12
CA ILE A 181 -0.38 18.68 -13.93
C ILE A 181 -0.99 19.55 -12.82
N LEU A 182 -0.42 20.73 -12.56
CA LEU A 182 -0.93 21.64 -11.52
C LEU A 182 -2.32 22.17 -11.85
N CYS A 183 -2.57 22.57 -13.09
CA CYS A 183 -3.89 23.00 -13.55
C CYS A 183 -4.93 21.88 -13.43
N LEU A 184 -4.56 20.65 -13.84
CA LEU A 184 -5.41 19.48 -13.70
C LEU A 184 -5.74 19.21 -12.22
N TYR A 185 -4.76 19.33 -11.32
CA TYR A 185 -4.96 19.15 -9.89
C TYR A 185 -5.94 20.17 -9.29
N ILE A 186 -5.87 21.44 -9.71
CA ILE A 186 -6.82 22.48 -9.26
C ILE A 186 -8.24 22.14 -9.71
N LEU A 187 -8.42 21.72 -10.97
CA LEU A 187 -9.74 21.34 -11.48
C LEU A 187 -10.32 20.12 -10.75
N GLN A 188 -9.48 19.12 -10.46
CA GLN A 188 -9.87 17.97 -9.64
C GLN A 188 -10.32 18.40 -8.24
N ALA A 189 -9.53 19.23 -7.56
CA ALA A 189 -9.85 19.72 -6.22
C ALA A 189 -11.16 20.51 -6.21
N ALA A 190 -11.40 21.36 -7.22
CA ALA A 190 -12.64 22.11 -7.36
C ALA A 190 -13.85 21.18 -7.58
N LEU A 191 -13.72 20.14 -8.40
CA LEU A 191 -14.80 19.18 -8.64
C LEU A 191 -15.12 18.35 -7.39
N VAL A 192 -14.09 17.89 -6.66
CA VAL A 192 -14.27 17.21 -5.36
C VAL A 192 -14.96 18.13 -4.37
N TYR A 193 -14.58 19.41 -4.32
CA TYR A 193 -15.20 20.39 -3.42
C TYR A 193 -16.68 20.61 -3.77
N ILE A 194 -17.02 20.78 -5.05
CA ILE A 194 -18.42 20.92 -5.47
C ILE A 194 -19.23 19.67 -5.14
N ASN A 195 -18.68 18.48 -5.40
CA ASN A 195 -19.35 17.23 -5.04
C ASN A 195 -19.58 17.12 -3.53
N MET A 196 -18.63 17.57 -2.71
CA MET A 196 -18.81 17.59 -1.25
C MET A 196 -19.97 18.52 -0.86
N LEU A 197 -20.06 19.72 -1.44
CA LEU A 197 -21.19 20.63 -1.21
C LEU A 197 -22.52 20.01 -1.64
N MET A 198 -22.58 19.38 -2.81
CA MET A 198 -23.78 18.69 -3.28
C MET A 198 -24.21 17.55 -2.36
N ILE A 199 -23.25 16.77 -1.85
CA ILE A 199 -23.53 15.71 -0.87
C ILE A 199 -24.04 16.32 0.44
N GLN A 200 -23.43 17.40 0.92
CA GLN A 200 -23.89 18.12 2.11
C GLN A 200 -25.32 18.64 1.97
N ASP A 201 -25.66 19.19 0.80
CA ASP A 201 -27.02 19.67 0.51
C ASP A 201 -28.04 18.51 0.57
N VAL A 202 -27.73 17.37 -0.07
CA VAL A 202 -28.59 16.18 -0.03
C VAL A 202 -28.73 15.62 1.38
N LEU A 203 -27.62 15.50 2.13
CA LEU A 203 -27.64 15.02 3.52
C LEU A 203 -28.36 15.99 4.47
N GLY A 204 -28.49 17.26 4.10
CA GLY A 204 -29.30 18.24 4.82
C GLY A 204 -30.81 18.09 4.62
N GLU A 205 -31.27 17.23 3.71
CA GLU A 205 -32.70 16.99 3.48
C GLU A 205 -33.33 16.20 4.65
N PRO A 206 -34.58 16.51 5.05
CA PRO A 206 -35.23 15.90 6.21
C PRO A 206 -35.32 14.36 6.15
N GLU A 207 -35.36 13.81 4.95
CA GLU A 207 -35.45 12.36 4.71
C GLU A 207 -34.21 11.60 5.19
N TRP A 208 -33.04 12.26 5.27
CA TRP A 208 -31.78 11.67 5.72
C TRP A 208 -31.52 11.87 7.22
N ALA A 209 -32.27 12.75 7.89
CA ALA A 209 -32.05 13.11 9.29
C ALA A 209 -32.15 11.90 10.25
N ASP A 210 -33.06 10.97 9.97
CA ASP A 210 -33.27 9.76 10.78
C ASP A 210 -32.51 8.52 10.25
N ALA A 211 -31.86 8.65 9.08
CA ALA A 211 -31.14 7.56 8.43
C ALA A 211 -29.65 7.51 8.79
N LEU A 212 -29.07 8.66 9.17
CA LEU A 212 -27.65 8.78 9.54
C LEU A 212 -27.42 8.32 10.98
N THR A 213 -26.38 7.52 11.20
CA THR A 213 -25.94 7.12 12.54
C THR A 213 -24.98 8.16 13.13
N ASP A 214 -24.72 8.07 14.43
CA ASP A 214 -23.71 8.91 15.11
C ASP A 214 -22.32 8.82 14.46
N ALA A 215 -22.00 7.68 13.82
CA ALA A 215 -20.76 7.50 13.08
C ALA A 215 -20.74 8.25 11.75
N ASP A 216 -21.90 8.37 11.08
CA ASP A 216 -22.04 9.08 9.82
C ASP A 216 -22.05 10.60 10.02
N ALA A 217 -22.59 11.06 11.16
CA ALA A 217 -22.64 12.48 11.52
C ALA A 217 -21.30 13.05 12.05
N ALA A 218 -20.35 12.17 12.40
CA ALA A 218 -19.04 12.54 12.95
C ALA A 218 -17.92 12.67 11.89
N ALA A 219 -18.20 12.36 10.63
CA ALA A 219 -17.28 12.44 9.49
C ALA A 219 -17.30 13.82 8.82
#